data_AF-A0A3M2WY91-F1
#
_entry.id   AF-A0A3M2WY91-F1
#
_cell.length_a   1.000
_cell.length_b   1.000
_cell.length_c   1.000
_cell.angle_alpha   90.00
_cell.angle_beta   90.00
_cell.angle_gamma   90.00
#
_symmetry.space_group_name_H-M   'P 1'
#
loop_
_entity.id
_entity.type
_entity.pdbx_description
1 polymer ?
#
loop_
_entity_poly.entity_id
_entity_poly.type
_entity_poly.pdbx_seq_one_letter_code
_entity_poly.pdbx_strand_id
1 'polypeptide(L)' 'ASASLVISALVAQGDTLIDRIYHIDRGYECIEEKLQMLGAKIRRVPG' A
#
# COMPACT_ATOMS: atom_id res chain seq x y z
N ALA A 1 4.39 -11.81 1.55
CA ALA A 1 4.32 -11.05 2.82
C ALA A 1 4.23 -9.53 2.58
N SER A 2 3.51 -9.09 1.55
CA SER A 2 3.57 -7.68 1.11
C SER A 2 2.29 -6.91 1.45
N ALA A 3 1.11 -7.51 1.33
CA ALA A 3 -0.15 -6.89 1.77
C ALA A 3 -0.22 -6.67 3.29
N SER A 4 0.40 -7.55 4.08
CA SER A 4 0.51 -7.39 5.54
C SER A 4 1.23 -6.09 5.91
N LEU A 5 2.27 -5.70 5.17
CA LEU A 5 2.99 -4.44 5.38
C LEU A 5 2.10 -3.22 5.09
N VAL A 6 1.23 -3.32 4.08
CA VAL A 6 0.25 -2.26 3.78
C VAL A 6 -0.71 -2.09 4.94
N ILE A 7 -1.25 -3.19 5.50
CA ILE A 7 -2.13 -3.13 6.66
C ILE A 7 -1.40 -2.55 7.89
N SER A 8 -0.15 -2.97 8.13
CA SER A 8 0.67 -2.40 9.20
C SER A 8 0.90 -0.90 9.01
N ALA A 9 1.09 -0.43 7.77
CA ALA A 9 1.26 0.98 7.45
C ALA A 9 0.00 1.81 7.72
N LEU A 10 -1.21 1.21 7.59
CA LEU A 10 -2.47 1.92 7.87
C LEU A 10 -2.65 2.28 9.35
N VAL A 11 -2.01 1.53 10.26
CA VAL A 11 -2.04 1.77 11.72
C VAL A 11 -0.73 2.37 12.26
N ALA A 12 0.30 2.50 11.42
CA ALA A 12 1.57 3.10 11.80
C ALA A 12 1.41 4.61 12.06
N GLN A 13 2.20 5.13 13.00
CA GLN A 13 2.30 6.58 13.20
C GLN A 13 3.34 7.16 12.24
N GLY A 14 2.94 8.20 11.50
CA GLY A 14 3.80 8.85 10.50
C GLY A 14 3.69 8.21 9.12
N ASP A 15 4.73 8.39 8.30
CA ASP A 15 4.76 7.90 6.92
C ASP A 15 5.52 6.58 6.81
N THR A 16 4.96 5.63 6.07
CA THR A 16 5.63 4.37 5.74
C THR A 16 5.92 4.31 4.25
N LEU A 17 7.19 4.13 3.90
CA LEU A 17 7.61 3.90 2.52
C LEU A 17 7.79 2.39 2.28
N ILE A 18 7.00 1.84 1.35
CA ILE A 18 7.08 0.42 0.97
C ILE A 18 7.68 0.34 -0.43
N ASP A 19 8.82 -0.33 -0.54
CA ASP A 19 9.52 -0.58 -1.80
C ASP A 19 9.21 -2.00 -2.34
N ARG A 20 9.53 -2.26 -3.61
CA ARG A 20 9.31 -3.54 -4.30
C ARG A 20 7.84 -3.98 -4.32
N ILE A 21 6.95 -3.02 -4.61
CA ILE A 21 5.50 -3.22 -4.71
C ILE A 21 5.05 -4.18 -5.82
N TYR A 22 5.93 -4.60 -6.73
CA TYR A 22 5.61 -5.58 -7.78
C TYR A 22 5.09 -6.92 -7.24
N HIS A 23 5.46 -7.29 -6.01
CA HIS A 23 4.91 -8.47 -5.34
C HIS A 23 3.45 -8.30 -4.93
N ILE A 24 3.02 -7.06 -4.67
CA ILE A 24 1.63 -6.70 -4.35
C ILE A 24 0.82 -6.69 -5.65
N ASP A 25 1.31 -6.03 -6.69
CA ASP A 25 0.60 -5.90 -7.97
C ASP A 25 0.27 -7.25 -8.62
N ARG A 26 1.11 -8.27 -8.46
CA ARG A 26 0.83 -9.62 -8.97
C ARG A 26 -0.33 -10.33 -8.25
N GLY A 27 -0.59 -9.98 -6.99
CA GLY A 27 -1.60 -10.64 -6.15
C GLY A 27 -2.83 -9.78 -5.86
N TYR A 28 -2.74 -8.48 -6.10
CA TYR A 28 -3.78 -7.50 -5.83
C TYR A 28 -3.83 -6.49 -6.96
N GLU A 29 -4.97 -6.42 -7.61
CA GLU A 29 -5.24 -5.43 -8.64
C GLU A 29 -5.50 -4.06 -7.98
N CYS A 30 -4.62 -3.09 -8.28
CA CYS A 30 -4.69 -1.68 -7.86
C CYS A 30 -5.14 -1.51 -6.39
N ILE A 31 -4.42 -2.14 -5.46
CA ILE A 31 -4.80 -2.13 -4.04
C ILE A 31 -4.80 -0.70 -3.47
N GLU A 32 -3.94 0.17 -3.96
CA GLU A 32 -3.85 1.57 -3.56
C GLU A 32 -5.14 2.32 -3.87
N GLU A 33 -5.75 2.09 -5.03
CA GLU A 33 -7.00 2.73 -5.44
C GLU A 33 -8.16 2.26 -4.54
N LYS A 34 -8.24 0.94 -4.32
CA LYS A 34 -9.28 0.34 -3.46
C LYS A 34 -9.16 0.84 -2.02
N LEU A 35 -7.95 0.96 -1.49
CA LEU A 35 -7.71 1.50 -0.15
C LEU A 35 -7.99 3.01 -0.08
N GLN A 36 -7.65 3.78 -1.11
CA GLN A 36 -8.01 5.20 -1.20
C GLN A 36 -9.53 5.40 -1.20
N MET A 37 -10.30 4.55 -1.89
CA MET A 37 -11.77 4.58 -1.85
C MET A 37 -12.34 4.35 -0.45
N LEU A 38 -11.61 3.61 0.40
CA LEU A 38 -11.95 3.40 1.81
C LEU A 38 -11.43 4.51 2.73
N GLY A 39 -10.78 5.55 2.18
CA GLY A 39 -10.25 6.69 2.93
C GLY A 39 -8.80 6.55 3.40
N ALA A 40 -8.08 5.52 2.94
CA ALA A 40 -6.66 5.37 3.29
C ALA A 40 -5.80 6.48 2.64
N LYS A 41 -4.89 7.05 3.43
CA LYS A 41 -3.87 8.00 2.94
C LYS A 41 -2.69 7.23 2.36
N ILE A 42 -2.86 6.70 1.15
CA ILE A 42 -1.83 5.98 0.41
C ILE A 42 -1.62 6.63 -0.95
N ARG A 43 -0.38 6.61 -1.46
CA ARG A 43 -0.05 7.07 -2.80
C ARG A 43 1.07 6.22 -3.39
N ARG A 44 1.00 5.95 -4.69
CA ARG A 44 2.08 5.32 -5.43
C ARG A 44 3.10 6.39 -5.84
N VAL A 45 4.37 6.14 -5.55
CA VAL A 45 5.47 6.99 -6.00
C VAL A 45 6.13 6.27 -7.18
N PRO A 46 6.04 6.79 -8.41
CA PRO A 46 6.83 6.26 -9.52
C PRO A 46 8.31 6.49 -9.21
N GLY A 47 9.09 5.41 -9.30
CA GLY A 47 10.55 5.44 -9.19
C GLY A 47 11.22 5.86 -10.49
#